data_AF-A0A3B9XEX4-F1
#
_entry.id   AF-A0A3B9XEX4-F1
#
_cell.length_a   1.000
_cell.length_b   1.000
_cell.length_c   1.000
_cell.angle_alpha   90.00
_cell.angle_beta   90.00
_cell.angle_gamma   90.00
#
_symmetry.space_group_name_H-M   'P 1'
#
loop_
_entity.id
_entity.type
_entity.pdbx_description
1 polymer ?
#
loop_
_entity_poly.entity_id
_entity_poly.type
_entity_poly.pdbx_seq_one_letter_code
_entity_poly.pdbx_strand_id
1 'polypeptide(L)'
;GQYFMLPAFHVAEVIDPTGAGDTFAGGFFGYLAGNGKRPTIEHLKEACVYGCLLASYTVQDFGVAGVARVTKSELDSRLKNYAQMVSGLPKGQFEAEMR
;
A
#
# COMPACT_ATOMS: atom_id res chain seq x y z
N GLY A 1 18.18 -1.35 -16.92
CA GLY A 1 17.22 -0.67 -16.03
C GLY A 1 17.19 -1.38 -14.70
N GLN A 2 16.99 -0.67 -13.60
CA GLN A 2 16.61 -1.32 -12.33
C GLN A 2 15.11 -1.57 -12.35
N TYR A 3 14.70 -2.81 -12.11
CA TYR A 3 13.30 -3.18 -12.03
C TYR A 3 12.95 -3.46 -10.58
N PHE A 4 11.77 -3.04 -10.16
CA PHE A 4 11.19 -3.40 -8.88
C PHE A 4 9.91 -4.19 -9.13
N MET A 5 9.84 -5.38 -8.55
CA MET A 5 8.66 -6.23 -8.60
C MET A 5 8.01 -6.23 -7.22
N LEU A 6 6.76 -5.82 -7.16
CA LEU A 6 5.93 -5.85 -5.96
C LEU A 6 4.88 -6.95 -6.12
N PRO A 7 4.89 -8.00 -5.29
CA PRO A 7 3.84 -9.02 -5.32
C PRO A 7 2.46 -8.42 -5.00
N ALA A 8 1.39 -8.93 -5.59
CA ALA A 8 0.05 -8.47 -5.25
C ALA A 8 -0.31 -8.78 -3.78
N PHE A 9 -1.08 -7.91 -3.12
CA PHE A 9 -1.72 -8.24 -1.86
C PHE A 9 -2.88 -9.21 -2.12
N HIS A 10 -2.92 -10.34 -1.41
CA HIS A 10 -3.99 -11.32 -1.57
C HIS A 10 -5.27 -10.82 -0.91
N VAL A 11 -6.31 -10.59 -1.72
CA VAL A 11 -7.66 -10.26 -1.26
C VAL A 11 -8.56 -11.50 -1.37
N ALA A 12 -9.48 -11.68 -0.42
CA ALA A 12 -10.38 -12.83 -0.41
C ALA A 12 -11.36 -12.82 -1.60
N GLU A 13 -11.87 -11.64 -1.94
CA GLU A 13 -12.80 -11.41 -3.04
C GLU A 13 -12.60 -10.00 -3.61
N VAL A 14 -12.77 -9.86 -4.92
CA VAL A 14 -12.81 -8.56 -5.62
C VAL A 14 -14.26 -8.26 -5.95
N ILE A 15 -14.80 -7.18 -5.38
CA ILE A 15 -16.20 -6.75 -5.55
C ILE A 15 -16.33 -5.74 -6.70
N ASP A 16 -15.50 -4.70 -6.70
CA ASP A 16 -15.50 -3.64 -7.72
C ASP A 16 -14.08 -3.10 -7.93
N PRO A 17 -13.46 -3.27 -9.12
CA PRO A 17 -12.10 -2.79 -9.37
C PRO A 17 -12.01 -1.27 -9.59
N THR A 18 -13.14 -0.57 -9.68
CA THR A 18 -13.19 0.85 -10.02
C THR A 18 -12.45 1.69 -8.99
N GLY A 19 -11.61 2.63 -9.46
CA GLY A 19 -10.85 3.53 -8.59
C GLY A 19 -9.63 2.90 -7.90
N ALA A 20 -9.31 1.62 -8.15
CA ALA A 20 -8.11 0.99 -7.59
C ALA A 20 -6.82 1.70 -8.04
N GLY A 21 -6.74 2.13 -9.30
CA GLY A 21 -5.60 2.88 -9.84
C GLY A 21 -5.45 4.27 -9.21
N ASP A 22 -6.54 5.01 -9.07
CA ASP A 22 -6.53 6.33 -8.41
C ASP A 22 -6.19 6.20 -6.92
N THR A 23 -6.70 5.15 -6.26
CA THR A 23 -6.34 4.85 -4.87
C THR A 23 -4.86 4.51 -4.74
N PHE A 24 -4.32 3.71 -5.66
CA PHE A 24 -2.89 3.41 -5.69
C PHE A 24 -2.07 4.69 -5.83
N ALA A 25 -2.41 5.56 -6.78
CA ALA A 25 -1.73 6.84 -6.98
C ALA A 25 -1.84 7.74 -5.75
N GLY A 26 -3.03 7.83 -5.14
CA GLY A 26 -3.26 8.58 -3.91
C GLY A 26 -2.43 8.08 -2.74
N GLY A 27 -2.36 6.76 -2.54
CA GLY A 27 -1.52 6.14 -1.53
C GLY A 27 -0.03 6.36 -1.77
N PHE A 28 0.40 6.21 -3.03
CA PHE A 28 1.78 6.42 -3.45
C PHE A 28 2.24 7.86 -3.20
N PHE A 29 1.51 8.85 -3.73
CA PHE A 29 1.88 10.24 -3.56
C PHE A 29 1.63 10.75 -2.13
N GLY A 30 0.61 10.25 -1.44
CA GLY A 30 0.35 10.54 -0.03
C GLY A 30 1.52 10.11 0.87
N TYR A 31 2.06 8.91 0.65
CA TYR A 31 3.24 8.43 1.35
C TYR A 31 4.47 9.33 1.08
N LEU A 32 4.73 9.67 -0.17
CA LEU A 32 5.88 10.52 -0.53
C LEU A 32 5.75 11.94 0.05
N ALA A 33 4.56 12.52 0.01
CA ALA A 33 4.28 13.84 0.56
C ALA A 33 4.50 13.87 2.09
N GLY A 34 4.06 12.81 2.80
CA GLY A 34 4.23 12.70 4.26
C GLY A 34 5.69 12.63 4.73
N ASN A 35 6.61 12.18 3.87
CA ASN A 35 8.03 12.10 4.21
C ASN A 35 8.77 13.46 4.15
N GLY A 36 8.21 14.48 3.47
CA GLY A 36 8.74 15.85 3.45
C GLY A 36 10.16 16.01 2.88
N LYS A 37 10.67 15.00 2.16
CA LYS A 37 12.04 14.92 1.64
C LYS A 37 12.02 14.55 0.16
N ARG A 38 13.14 14.80 -0.53
CA ARG A 38 13.33 14.29 -1.89
C ARG A 38 13.23 12.75 -1.87
N PRO A 39 12.36 12.11 -2.68
CA PRO A 39 12.23 10.66 -2.70
C PRO A 39 13.54 9.95 -3.08
N THR A 40 13.86 8.88 -2.36
CA THR A 40 14.91 7.91 -2.70
C THR A 40 14.25 6.71 -3.41
N ILE A 41 15.05 5.80 -3.97
CA ILE A 41 14.51 4.56 -4.54
C ILE A 41 13.76 3.75 -3.49
N GLU A 42 14.24 3.73 -2.25
CA GLU A 42 13.59 3.08 -1.12
C GLU A 42 12.22 3.70 -0.84
N HIS A 43 12.12 5.03 -0.78
CA HIS A 43 10.84 5.72 -0.60
C HIS A 43 9.86 5.41 -1.74
N LEU A 44 10.33 5.27 -2.98
CA LEU A 44 9.46 4.90 -4.10
C LEU A 44 8.94 3.47 -3.97
N LYS A 45 9.77 2.52 -3.51
CA LYS A 45 9.33 1.14 -3.25
C LYS A 45 8.33 1.08 -2.09
N GLU A 46 8.57 1.83 -1.02
CA GLU A 46 7.64 2.00 0.10
C GLU A 46 6.30 2.58 -0.36
N ALA A 47 6.33 3.64 -1.16
CA ALA A 47 5.13 4.25 -1.74
C ALA A 47 4.31 3.25 -2.56
N CYS A 48 4.96 2.37 -3.33
CA CYS A 48 4.27 1.30 -4.07
C CYS A 48 3.54 0.32 -3.13
N VAL A 49 4.13 -0.03 -1.99
CA VAL A 49 3.47 -0.89 -1.00
C VAL A 49 2.23 -0.20 -0.45
N TYR A 50 2.35 1.06 -0.01
CA TYR A 50 1.22 1.83 0.51
C TYR A 50 0.09 1.98 -0.50
N GLY A 51 0.42 2.31 -1.76
CA GLY A 51 -0.55 2.34 -2.85
C GLY A 51 -1.23 1.00 -3.08
N CYS A 52 -0.47 -0.11 -3.08
CA CYS A 52 -1.01 -1.46 -3.26
C CYS A 52 -1.98 -1.84 -2.13
N LEU A 53 -1.62 -1.54 -0.88
CA LEU A 53 -2.46 -1.86 0.28
C LEU A 53 -3.74 -1.04 0.31
N LEU A 54 -3.69 0.26 -0.01
CA LEU A 54 -4.92 1.06 -0.09
C LEU A 54 -5.82 0.60 -1.25
N ALA A 55 -5.25 0.34 -2.43
CA ALA A 55 -6.00 -0.20 -3.56
C ALA A 55 -6.64 -1.56 -3.22
N SER A 56 -5.98 -2.36 -2.38
CA SER A 56 -6.54 -3.64 -1.92
C SER A 56 -7.78 -3.48 -1.04
N TYR A 57 -8.02 -2.32 -0.41
CA TYR A 57 -9.29 -2.02 0.27
C TYR A 57 -10.35 -1.55 -0.73
N THR A 58 -9.98 -0.72 -1.71
CA THR A 58 -10.89 -0.22 -2.75
C THR A 58 -11.55 -1.36 -3.50
N VAL A 59 -10.77 -2.37 -3.93
CA VAL A 59 -11.32 -3.48 -4.72
C VAL A 59 -12.28 -4.40 -3.96
N GLN A 60 -12.37 -4.28 -2.63
CA GLN A 60 -13.16 -5.14 -1.76
C GLN A 60 -14.53 -4.53 -1.38
N ASP A 61 -14.94 -3.43 -2.02
CA ASP A 61 -16.24 -2.81 -1.79
C ASP A 61 -16.65 -1.95 -3.00
N PHE A 62 -17.90 -1.50 -3.05
CA PHE A 62 -18.41 -0.72 -4.18
C PHE A 62 -17.88 0.73 -4.17
N GLY A 63 -17.32 1.17 -5.30
CA GLY A 63 -16.77 2.51 -5.46
C GLY A 63 -15.73 2.88 -4.39
N VAL A 64 -15.94 4.01 -3.70
CA VAL A 64 -14.99 4.51 -2.68
C VAL A 64 -15.25 3.97 -1.28
N ALA A 65 -16.32 3.18 -1.07
CA ALA A 65 -16.72 2.71 0.27
C ALA A 65 -15.62 1.89 0.96
N GLY A 66 -14.84 1.16 0.16
CA GLY A 66 -13.67 0.37 0.58
C GLY A 66 -12.64 1.21 1.30
N VAL A 67 -12.11 2.21 0.60
CA VAL A 67 -11.03 3.07 1.09
C VAL A 67 -11.51 4.15 2.05
N ALA A 68 -12.75 4.64 1.92
CA ALA A 68 -13.29 5.72 2.74
C ALA A 68 -13.39 5.37 4.24
N ARG A 69 -13.50 4.08 4.58
CA ARG A 69 -13.54 3.61 5.97
C ARG A 69 -12.17 3.25 6.55
N VAL A 70 -11.12 3.22 5.73
CA VAL A 70 -9.80 2.73 6.14
C VAL A 70 -9.19 3.67 7.17
N THR A 71 -8.82 3.09 8.30
CA THR A 71 -8.04 3.74 9.34
C THR A 71 -6.56 3.42 9.22
N LYS A 72 -5.70 4.26 9.82
CA LYS A 72 -4.25 3.98 9.89
C LYS A 72 -3.96 2.64 10.58
N SER A 73 -4.69 2.31 11.65
CA SER A 73 -4.52 1.03 12.36
C SER A 73 -4.86 -0.20 11.51
N GLU A 74 -5.91 -0.12 10.68
CA GLU A 74 -6.24 -1.19 9.74
C GLU A 74 -5.17 -1.33 8.66
N LEU A 75 -4.70 -0.21 8.11
CA LEU A 75 -3.63 -0.20 7.12
C LEU A 75 -2.34 -0.80 7.70
N ASP A 76 -1.96 -0.44 8.91
CA ASP A 76 -0.78 -0.98 9.60
C ASP A 76 -0.92 -2.48 9.88
N SER A 77 -2.12 -2.93 10.25
CA SER A 77 -2.42 -4.36 10.43
C SER A 77 -2.33 -5.12 9.11
N ARG A 78 -2.85 -4.55 8.02
CA ARG A 78 -2.74 -5.14 6.68
C ARG A 78 -1.29 -5.16 6.20
N LEU A 79 -0.52 -4.15 6.54
CA LEU A 79 0.90 -4.09 6.24
C LEU A 79 1.69 -5.18 6.96
N LYS A 80 1.41 -5.41 8.25
CA LYS A 80 1.97 -6.52 9.02
C LYS A 80 1.66 -7.87 8.36
N ASN A 81 0.41 -8.07 7.95
CA ASN A 81 -0.01 -9.29 7.24
C ASN A 81 0.74 -9.44 5.91
N TYR A 82 0.87 -8.36 5.14
CA TYR A 82 1.57 -8.38 3.87
C TYR A 82 3.06 -8.73 4.02
N ALA A 83 3.72 -8.22 5.06
CA ALA A 83 5.10 -8.56 5.38
C ALA A 83 5.31 -10.02 5.80
N GLN A 84 4.28 -10.66 6.36
CA GLN A 84 4.31 -12.10 6.64
C GLN A 84 4.11 -12.95 5.37
N MET A 85 3.40 -12.42 4.37
CA MET A 85 3.12 -13.11 3.10
C MET A 85 4.26 -12.99 2.09
N VAL A 86 5.00 -11.88 2.11
CA VAL A 86 5.98 -11.53 1.07
C VAL A 86 7.39 -11.38 1.66
N SER A 87 8.30 -12.24 1.21
CA SER A 87 9.73 -12.06 1.48
C SER A 87 10.30 -10.91 0.64
N GLY A 88 11.12 -10.05 1.25
CA GLY A 88 11.90 -9.04 0.53
C GLY A 88 11.17 -7.71 0.27
N LEU A 89 10.11 -7.41 1.04
CA LEU A 89 9.60 -6.04 1.12
C LEU A 89 10.72 -5.08 1.52
N PRO A 90 10.63 -3.79 1.12
CA PRO A 90 11.61 -2.80 1.55
C PRO A 90 11.62 -2.78 3.09
N LYS A 91 12.79 -2.53 3.69
CA LYS A 91 12.97 -2.69 5.14
C LYS A 91 12.91 -1.39 5.94
N GLY A 92 12.69 -0.24 5.30
CA GLY A 92 12.79 1.07 5.94
C GLY A 92 11.73 1.31 7.03
N GLN A 93 10.74 2.14 6.75
CA GLN A 93 9.71 2.52 7.75
C GLN A 93 8.90 1.31 8.26
N PHE A 94 8.88 0.22 7.49
CA PHE A 94 8.24 -1.05 7.82
C PHE A 94 8.71 -1.67 9.13
N GLU A 95 10.01 -1.59 9.46
CA GLU A 95 10.52 -2.16 10.71
C GLU A 95 10.18 -1.29 11.93
N ALA A 96 9.93 0.01 11.74
CA ALA A 96 9.55 0.93 12.81
C ALA A 96 8.07 0.81 13.20
N GLU A 97 7.17 0.52 12.25
CA GLU A 97 5.73 0.31 12.48
C GLU A 97 5.38 -1.14 12.94
N MET A 98 6.34 -2.08 12.81
CA MET A 98 6.21 -3.45 13.29
C MET A 98 6.72 -3.69 14.72
N ARG A 99 7.40 -2.72 15.33
CA ARG A 99 7.73 -2.71 16.76
C ARG A 99 6.60 -2.11 17.58
#